data_AF-A0A1A9N6Z4-F1
#
_entry.id   AF-A0A1A9N6Z4-F1
#
_cell.length_a   1.000
_cell.length_b   1.000
_cell.length_c   1.000
_cell.angle_alpha   90.00
_cell.angle_beta   90.00
_cell.angle_gamma   90.00
#
_symmetry.space_group_name_H-M   'P 1'
#
loop_
_entity.id
_entity.type
_entity.pdbx_description
1 polymer ?
#
loop_
_entity_poly.entity_id
_entity_poly.type
_entity_poly.pdbx_seq_one_letter_code
_entity_poly.pdbx_strand_id
1 'polypeptide(L)'
;MQPSMNKSELKTGLKQRHMTMIALGGVIGAGLFVGSGVVVRQAGPAAVLSFLITGGLIVLVMRMLGEMACAMPAVGSFYEYARLAFSGKRGPGKLAGFLTGWMYWYFWVIVVAVEAVAGAKLVQFWLPDTPAWAISLVLLVVLTATNLISVGSYGEFEFWFASIKVAAIIVFLFLGGLYVLGLWPASMHTASVIPTLLSHGGLMPKGIGPVLSGAVAATGFYFGAEIVTIAAAEAHEPVKAVAKATNSVITRVLFFYVGSILLVVALVPWDSPKMATPYVSALEAMGIPAAANVMNAIVLTAVLSALNSGLYAASRMIFALTRHGDAPASLAKVNRRGVPVRAILIGTLFGYVSVVMSYVSPDTVFAFLVNSYGTVAIFVYVLIALSQLKLRARLERESPQTLRVRMWCYPYLTWFAIAGMVGILVAMAFIPDQRTPLWLGVVSLGVLLVAYAWRARKSPASAEEAELAEYRPRVQ
;
A
#
# COMPACT_ATOMS: atom_id res chain seq x y z
N MET A 1 -5.05 -41.45 -5.90
CA MET A 1 -4.25 -40.91 -7.01
C MET A 1 -3.88 -39.48 -6.67
N GLN A 2 -2.62 -39.22 -6.32
CA GLN A 2 -2.12 -37.85 -6.13
C GLN A 2 -2.19 -37.12 -7.49
N PRO A 3 -2.77 -35.91 -7.58
CA PRO A 3 -2.75 -35.19 -8.84
C PRO A 3 -1.29 -34.86 -9.18
N SER A 4 -0.92 -35.14 -10.43
CA SER A 4 0.37 -34.82 -11.03
C SER A 4 0.78 -33.37 -10.71
N MET A 5 2.00 -33.17 -10.20
CA MET A 5 2.58 -31.84 -9.97
C MET A 5 2.45 -30.96 -11.22
N ASN A 6 1.56 -29.97 -11.18
CA ASN A 6 1.49 -28.93 -12.19
C ASN A 6 2.79 -28.10 -12.12
N LYS A 7 3.49 -27.99 -13.25
CA LYS A 7 4.80 -27.31 -13.38
C LYS A 7 4.76 -25.78 -13.17
N SER A 8 3.69 -25.21 -12.62
CA SER A 8 3.40 -23.77 -12.60
C SER A 8 2.76 -23.26 -11.31
N GLU A 9 3.18 -23.78 -10.16
CA GLU A 9 2.74 -23.27 -8.84
C GLU A 9 3.84 -22.46 -8.16
N LEU A 10 3.43 -21.41 -7.43
CA LEU A 10 4.34 -20.63 -6.58
C LEU A 10 4.81 -21.51 -5.42
N LYS A 11 6.09 -21.42 -5.07
CA LYS A 11 6.63 -22.18 -3.93
C LYS A 11 6.34 -21.45 -2.63
N THR A 12 6.02 -22.23 -1.60
CA THR A 12 6.02 -21.73 -0.23
C THR A 12 7.45 -21.42 0.20
N GLY A 13 7.66 -20.27 0.83
CA GLY A 13 8.99 -19.85 1.28
C GLY A 13 8.99 -18.73 2.31
N LEU A 14 7.82 -18.16 2.65
CA LEU A 14 7.69 -17.11 3.64
C LEU A 14 7.45 -17.71 5.04
N LYS A 15 8.34 -17.33 5.96
CA LYS A 15 8.26 -17.69 7.38
C LYS A 15 7.28 -16.76 8.10
N GLN A 16 6.80 -17.18 9.28
CA GLN A 16 5.90 -16.36 10.10
C GLN A 16 6.49 -14.97 10.46
N ARG A 17 7.82 -14.87 10.63
CA ARG A 17 8.51 -13.60 10.86
C ARG A 17 8.40 -12.67 9.64
N HIS A 18 8.52 -13.22 8.44
CA HIS A 18 8.38 -12.46 7.20
C HIS A 18 6.96 -11.94 7.08
N MET A 19 5.95 -12.78 7.32
CA MET A 19 4.54 -12.36 7.28
C MET A 19 4.23 -11.21 8.24
N THR A 20 4.79 -11.26 9.46
CA THR A 20 4.60 -10.20 10.45
C THR A 20 5.23 -8.88 9.98
N MET A 21 6.44 -8.95 9.41
CA MET A 21 7.16 -7.79 8.93
C MET A 21 6.64 -7.22 7.62
N ILE A 22 6.20 -8.04 6.67
CA ILE A 22 5.50 -7.58 5.45
C ILE A 22 4.27 -6.76 5.85
N ALA A 23 3.52 -7.21 6.84
CA ALA A 23 2.37 -6.46 7.31
C ALA A 23 2.75 -5.16 8.05
N LEU A 24 3.90 -5.10 8.74
CA LEU A 24 4.38 -3.89 9.41
C LEU A 24 4.93 -2.89 8.39
N GLY A 25 5.85 -3.36 7.55
CA GLY A 25 6.54 -2.61 6.52
C GLY A 25 5.60 -2.08 5.44
N GLY A 26 4.57 -2.84 5.07
CA GLY A 26 3.56 -2.41 4.10
C GLY A 26 2.65 -1.28 4.58
N VAL A 27 2.48 -1.10 5.90
CA VAL A 27 1.74 0.04 6.46
C VAL A 27 2.65 1.26 6.64
N ILE A 28 3.94 1.05 6.92
CA ILE A 28 4.90 2.12 7.22
C ILE A 28 5.76 2.38 5.98
N GLY A 29 5.35 3.36 5.16
CA GLY A 29 6.10 3.81 3.98
C GLY A 29 6.90 5.09 4.22
N ALA A 30 7.66 5.51 3.20
CA ALA A 30 8.37 6.80 3.19
C ALA A 30 7.40 7.99 3.30
N GLY A 31 6.15 7.82 2.86
CA GLY A 31 5.08 8.81 2.95
C GLY A 31 4.81 9.29 4.38
N LEU A 32 4.97 8.45 5.40
CA LEU A 32 4.84 8.89 6.79
C LEU A 32 5.93 9.92 7.14
N PHE A 33 7.18 9.67 6.77
CA PHE A 33 8.31 10.50 7.21
C PHE A 33 8.45 11.82 6.44
N VAL A 34 8.06 11.83 5.17
CA VAL A 34 8.23 13.00 4.28
C VAL A 34 6.88 13.59 3.88
N GLY A 35 5.96 12.74 3.43
CA GLY A 35 4.64 13.16 2.94
C GLY A 35 3.73 13.73 4.01
N SER A 36 3.87 13.31 5.27
CA SER A 36 3.08 13.85 6.38
C SER A 36 3.25 15.35 6.59
N GLY A 37 4.43 15.91 6.28
CA GLY A 37 4.68 17.34 6.40
C GLY A 37 3.79 18.17 5.48
N VAL A 38 3.42 17.63 4.31
CA VAL A 38 2.46 18.27 3.39
C VAL A 38 1.08 18.34 4.04
N VAL A 39 0.63 17.23 4.62
CA VAL A 39 -0.67 17.15 5.31
C VAL A 39 -0.71 18.08 6.52
N VAL A 40 0.37 18.11 7.32
CA VAL A 40 0.49 18.98 8.49
C VAL A 40 0.49 20.47 8.10
N ARG A 41 1.24 20.87 7.07
CA ARG A 41 1.20 22.26 6.57
C ARG A 41 -0.20 22.67 6.08
N GLN A 42 -0.94 21.72 5.52
CA GLN A 42 -2.28 21.98 4.98
C GLN A 42 -3.34 22.02 6.08
N ALA A 43 -3.37 21.06 6.99
CA ALA A 43 -4.43 20.89 8.00
C ALA A 43 -4.09 21.49 9.38
N GLY A 44 -2.84 21.89 9.61
CA GLY A 44 -2.36 22.30 10.92
C GLY A 44 -2.24 21.10 11.89
N PRO A 45 -2.30 21.34 13.23
CA PRO A 45 -2.23 20.27 14.22
C PRO A 45 -3.36 19.22 14.06
N ALA A 46 -4.51 19.64 13.51
CA ALA A 46 -5.62 18.75 13.17
C ALA A 46 -5.30 17.73 12.06
N ALA A 47 -4.12 17.77 11.44
CA ALA A 47 -3.65 16.68 10.56
C ALA A 47 -3.70 15.30 11.24
N VAL A 48 -3.58 15.23 12.57
CA VAL A 48 -3.80 14.01 13.34
C VAL A 48 -5.17 13.38 13.04
N LEU A 49 -6.21 14.20 12.87
CA LEU A 49 -7.55 13.75 12.50
C LEU A 49 -7.60 13.23 11.06
N SER A 50 -6.87 13.85 10.13
CA SER A 50 -6.74 13.36 8.74
C SER A 50 -6.19 11.94 8.69
N PHE A 51 -5.13 11.67 9.46
CA PHE A 51 -4.54 10.35 9.59
C PHE A 51 -5.44 9.36 10.33
N LEU A 52 -6.17 9.79 11.37
CA LEU A 52 -7.16 8.97 12.07
C LEU A 52 -8.32 8.55 11.17
N ILE A 53 -8.90 9.48 10.41
CA ILE A 53 -10.02 9.20 9.49
C ILE A 53 -9.58 8.17 8.45
N THR A 54 -8.44 8.44 7.80
CA THR A 54 -7.91 7.57 6.75
C THR A 54 -7.52 6.21 7.31
N GLY A 55 -6.72 6.20 8.37
CA GLY A 55 -6.27 4.98 9.03
C GLY A 55 -7.44 4.14 9.54
N GLY A 56 -8.51 4.76 10.04
CA GLY A 56 -9.75 4.10 10.41
C GLY A 56 -10.42 3.38 9.24
N LEU A 57 -10.56 4.04 8.09
CA LEU A 57 -11.09 3.41 6.87
C LEU A 57 -10.22 2.22 6.43
N ILE A 58 -8.89 2.36 6.48
CA ILE A 58 -7.95 1.30 6.10
C ILE A 58 -8.01 0.11 7.07
N VAL A 59 -8.17 0.36 8.37
CA VAL A 59 -8.40 -0.70 9.36
C VAL A 59 -9.65 -1.50 9.00
N LEU A 60 -10.74 -0.84 8.61
CA LEU A 60 -11.97 -1.52 8.17
C LEU A 60 -11.74 -2.33 6.90
N VAL A 61 -11.05 -1.77 5.89
CA VAL A 61 -10.72 -2.50 4.64
C VAL A 61 -9.84 -3.71 4.92
N MET A 62 -8.80 -3.57 5.73
CA MET A 62 -7.95 -4.69 6.14
C MET A 62 -8.72 -5.73 6.92
N ARG A 63 -9.69 -5.32 7.76
CA ARG A 63 -10.58 -6.24 8.47
C ARG A 63 -11.46 -7.04 7.51
N MET A 64 -12.01 -6.38 6.50
CA MET A 64 -12.79 -7.02 5.43
C MET A 64 -11.94 -8.00 4.60
N LEU A 65 -10.71 -7.62 4.24
CA LEU A 65 -9.76 -8.50 3.57
C LEU A 65 -9.39 -9.69 4.43
N GLY A 66 -9.12 -9.48 5.72
CA GLY A 66 -8.79 -10.54 6.66
C GLY A 66 -9.90 -11.57 6.80
N GLU A 67 -11.17 -11.13 6.87
CA GLU A 67 -12.33 -12.02 6.86
C GLU A 67 -12.37 -12.89 5.59
N MET A 68 -12.29 -12.27 4.41
CA MET A 68 -12.34 -13.00 3.13
C MET A 68 -11.13 -13.93 2.95
N ALA A 69 -9.92 -13.47 3.28
CA ALA A 69 -8.70 -14.23 3.09
C ALA A 69 -8.50 -15.36 4.10
N CYS A 70 -9.06 -15.24 5.31
CA CYS A 70 -9.11 -16.36 6.24
C CYS A 70 -10.17 -17.38 5.86
N ALA A 71 -11.30 -16.96 5.29
CA ALA A 71 -12.37 -17.87 4.85
C ALA A 71 -12.03 -18.59 3.53
N MET A 72 -11.39 -17.87 2.61
CA MET A 72 -11.04 -18.35 1.26
C MET A 72 -9.60 -17.94 0.90
N PRO A 73 -8.56 -18.64 1.40
CA PRO A 73 -7.18 -18.39 0.99
C PRO A 73 -7.03 -18.64 -0.52
N ALA A 74 -6.66 -17.60 -1.28
CA ALA A 74 -6.59 -17.67 -2.74
C ALA A 74 -5.36 -16.95 -3.30
N VAL A 75 -4.75 -17.51 -4.33
CA VAL A 75 -3.68 -16.83 -5.11
C VAL A 75 -4.30 -15.64 -5.83
N GLY A 76 -3.74 -14.44 -5.64
CA GLY A 76 -4.33 -13.19 -6.14
C GLY A 76 -5.23 -12.47 -5.12
N SER A 77 -5.58 -13.13 -4.01
CA SER A 77 -6.32 -12.53 -2.90
C SER A 77 -7.58 -11.79 -3.36
N PHE A 78 -7.64 -10.46 -3.19
CA PHE A 78 -8.80 -9.64 -3.50
C PHE A 78 -9.17 -9.57 -4.98
N TYR A 79 -8.24 -9.89 -5.90
CA TYR A 79 -8.56 -10.13 -7.30
C TYR A 79 -9.57 -11.29 -7.45
N GLU A 80 -9.32 -12.40 -6.76
CA GLU A 80 -10.22 -13.57 -6.77
C GLU A 80 -11.52 -13.28 -6.03
N TYR A 81 -11.45 -12.52 -4.92
CA TYR A 81 -12.64 -12.14 -4.16
C TYR A 81 -13.58 -11.26 -4.98
N ALA A 82 -13.03 -10.30 -5.74
CA ALA A 82 -13.83 -9.50 -6.67
C ALA A 82 -14.47 -10.35 -7.76
N ARG A 83 -13.75 -11.32 -8.32
CA ARG A 83 -14.32 -12.24 -9.32
C ARG A 83 -15.47 -13.08 -8.74
N LEU A 84 -15.26 -13.67 -7.57
CA LEU A 84 -16.22 -14.51 -6.86
C LEU A 84 -17.45 -13.76 -6.36
N ALA A 85 -17.27 -12.54 -5.83
CA ALA A 85 -18.35 -11.74 -5.29
C ALA A 85 -19.41 -11.38 -6.34
N PHE A 86 -18.99 -11.27 -7.59
CA PHE A 86 -19.82 -10.85 -8.71
C PHE A 86 -20.03 -11.96 -9.75
N SER A 87 -19.78 -13.25 -9.43
CA SER A 87 -19.85 -14.37 -10.39
C SER A 87 -21.26 -14.92 -10.68
N GLY A 88 -22.33 -14.34 -10.12
CA GLY A 88 -23.70 -14.82 -10.34
C GLY A 88 -24.18 -14.73 -11.80
N LYS A 89 -25.33 -15.33 -12.14
CA LYS A 89 -25.89 -15.43 -13.51
C LYS A 89 -25.98 -14.12 -14.32
N ARG A 90 -25.95 -12.96 -13.66
CA ARG A 90 -25.97 -11.61 -14.27
C ARG A 90 -24.82 -10.71 -13.80
N GLY A 91 -23.88 -11.27 -13.04
CA GLY A 91 -22.87 -10.49 -12.34
C GLY A 91 -21.61 -10.28 -13.20
N PRO A 92 -21.00 -9.08 -13.17
CA PRO A 92 -19.80 -8.78 -13.94
C PRO A 92 -18.53 -9.31 -13.27
N GLY A 93 -18.52 -10.56 -12.77
CA GLY A 93 -17.40 -11.15 -12.01
C GLY A 93 -16.05 -11.08 -12.72
N LYS A 94 -16.02 -11.49 -14.00
CA LYS A 94 -14.80 -11.43 -14.81
C LYS A 94 -14.26 -10.00 -14.94
N LEU A 95 -15.16 -9.02 -15.14
CA LEU A 95 -14.80 -7.61 -15.20
C LEU A 95 -14.30 -7.11 -13.83
N ALA A 96 -14.99 -7.42 -12.74
CA ALA A 96 -14.61 -6.99 -11.40
C ALA A 96 -13.21 -7.52 -11.01
N GLY A 97 -12.94 -8.79 -11.29
CA GLY A 97 -11.60 -9.36 -11.15
C GLY A 97 -10.59 -8.63 -12.04
N PHE A 98 -10.83 -8.53 -13.34
CA PHE A 98 -9.93 -7.88 -14.30
C PHE A 98 -9.56 -6.45 -13.87
N LEU A 99 -10.56 -5.62 -13.54
CA LEU A 99 -10.33 -4.25 -13.07
C LEU A 99 -9.48 -4.24 -11.80
N THR A 100 -9.87 -5.02 -10.79
CA THR A 100 -9.16 -5.08 -9.50
C THR A 100 -7.69 -5.46 -9.68
N GLY A 101 -7.41 -6.51 -10.45
CA GLY A 101 -6.04 -7.01 -10.62
C GLY A 101 -5.17 -6.06 -11.45
N TRP A 102 -5.68 -5.53 -12.57
CA TRP A 102 -4.91 -4.60 -13.40
C TRP A 102 -4.71 -3.23 -12.75
N MET A 103 -5.69 -2.73 -12.00
CA MET A 103 -5.55 -1.50 -11.21
C MET A 103 -4.48 -1.67 -10.12
N TYR A 104 -4.52 -2.79 -9.39
CA TYR A 104 -3.51 -3.08 -8.38
C TYR A 104 -2.11 -3.23 -8.97
N TRP A 105 -1.99 -3.96 -10.08
CA TRP A 105 -0.72 -4.10 -10.79
C TRP A 105 -0.20 -2.73 -11.28
N TYR A 106 -1.07 -1.93 -11.91
CA TYR A 106 -0.77 -0.58 -12.39
C TYR A 106 -0.26 0.34 -11.28
N PHE A 107 -0.93 0.33 -10.12
CA PHE A 107 -0.49 1.08 -8.95
C PHE A 107 0.96 0.72 -8.57
N TRP A 108 1.26 -0.57 -8.41
CA TRP A 108 2.58 -0.97 -7.91
C TRP A 108 3.72 -0.76 -8.89
N VAL A 109 3.49 -0.93 -10.20
CA VAL A 109 4.55 -0.65 -11.19
C VAL A 109 4.91 0.83 -11.23
N ILE A 110 3.96 1.73 -10.99
CA ILE A 110 4.24 3.16 -10.88
C ILE A 110 4.92 3.49 -9.55
N VAL A 111 4.47 2.89 -8.43
CA VAL A 111 5.14 3.09 -7.13
C VAL A 111 6.60 2.65 -7.19
N VAL A 112 6.91 1.50 -7.82
CA VAL A 112 8.30 1.06 -8.03
C VAL A 112 9.13 2.12 -8.76
N ALA A 113 8.58 2.73 -9.80
CA ALA A 113 9.22 3.82 -10.54
C ALA A 113 9.46 5.06 -9.67
N VAL A 114 8.42 5.53 -8.97
CA VAL A 114 8.46 6.72 -8.10
C VAL A 114 9.46 6.52 -6.96
N GLU A 115 9.44 5.37 -6.29
CA GLU A 115 10.32 5.05 -5.17
C GLU A 115 11.77 4.89 -5.61
N ALA A 116 12.06 4.38 -6.82
CA ALA A 116 13.42 4.33 -7.34
C ALA A 116 14.04 5.73 -7.51
N VAL A 117 13.24 6.70 -7.96
CA VAL A 117 13.66 8.10 -8.11
C VAL A 117 13.78 8.78 -6.75
N ALA A 118 12.82 8.56 -5.84
CA ALA A 118 12.88 9.08 -4.47
C ALA A 118 14.12 8.56 -3.72
N GLY A 119 14.42 7.26 -3.86
CA GLY A 119 15.59 6.61 -3.26
C GLY A 119 16.90 7.20 -3.79
N ALA A 120 16.97 7.52 -5.08
CA ALA A 120 18.14 8.20 -5.64
C ALA A 120 18.36 9.58 -5.03
N LYS A 121 17.31 10.38 -4.85
CA LYS A 121 17.41 11.70 -4.18
C LYS A 121 17.91 11.57 -2.73
N LEU A 122 17.47 10.53 -2.02
CA LEU A 122 17.95 10.25 -0.65
C LEU A 122 19.44 9.84 -0.64
N VAL A 123 19.90 9.06 -1.61
CA VAL A 123 21.33 8.70 -1.71
C VAL A 123 22.19 9.90 -2.11
N GLN A 124 21.69 10.80 -2.97
CA GLN A 124 22.38 12.04 -3.36
C GLN A 124 22.66 12.97 -2.17
N PHE A 125 21.94 12.81 -1.05
CA PHE A 125 22.27 13.49 0.19
C PHE A 125 23.73 13.21 0.65
N TRP A 126 24.23 11.99 0.45
CA TRP A 126 25.63 11.63 0.75
C TRP A 126 26.54 11.65 -0.47
N LEU A 127 25.98 11.44 -1.67
CA LEU A 127 26.72 11.37 -2.94
C LEU A 127 26.16 12.39 -3.94
N PRO A 128 26.31 13.71 -3.69
CA PRO A 128 25.65 14.76 -4.47
C PRO A 128 26.07 14.79 -5.94
N ASP A 129 27.32 14.42 -6.23
CA ASP A 129 27.89 14.46 -7.59
C ASP A 129 27.47 13.26 -8.45
N THR A 130 26.79 12.27 -7.85
CA THR A 130 26.36 11.07 -8.59
C THR A 130 25.01 11.31 -9.26
N PRO A 131 24.87 11.04 -10.58
CA PRO A 131 23.61 11.25 -11.29
C PRO A 131 22.46 10.40 -10.73
N ALA A 132 21.30 11.03 -10.51
CA ALA A 132 20.13 10.36 -9.93
C ALA A 132 19.68 9.14 -10.74
N TRP A 133 19.73 9.20 -12.08
CA TRP A 133 19.37 8.07 -12.94
C TRP A 133 20.26 6.85 -12.70
N ALA A 134 21.55 7.04 -12.45
CA ALA A 134 22.50 5.96 -12.22
C ALA A 134 22.21 5.28 -10.88
N ILE A 135 21.94 6.08 -9.84
CA ILE A 135 21.54 5.55 -8.54
C ILE A 135 20.21 4.79 -8.65
N SER A 136 19.18 5.38 -9.28
CA SER A 136 17.88 4.73 -9.47
C SER A 136 18.02 3.41 -10.22
N LEU A 137 18.86 3.35 -11.26
CA LEU A 137 19.14 2.13 -12.00
C LEU A 137 19.76 1.05 -11.11
N VAL A 138 20.78 1.41 -10.32
CA VAL A 138 21.44 0.47 -9.40
C VAL A 138 20.45 -0.06 -8.36
N LEU A 139 19.67 0.82 -7.72
CA LEU A 139 18.65 0.41 -6.75
C LEU A 139 17.63 -0.55 -7.35
N LEU A 140 17.13 -0.24 -8.56
CA LEU A 140 16.16 -1.06 -9.26
C LEU A 140 16.74 -2.41 -9.66
N VAL A 141 17.96 -2.46 -10.21
CA VAL A 141 18.64 -3.70 -10.61
C VAL A 141 18.89 -4.59 -9.40
N VAL A 142 19.40 -4.03 -8.31
CA VAL A 142 19.68 -4.78 -7.07
C VAL A 142 18.39 -5.39 -6.52
N LEU A 143 17.32 -4.61 -6.37
CA LEU A 143 16.04 -5.14 -5.84
C LEU A 143 15.31 -6.05 -6.84
N THR A 144 15.52 -5.88 -8.14
CA THR A 144 15.05 -6.84 -9.13
C THR A 144 15.77 -8.19 -8.97
N ALA A 145 17.09 -8.16 -8.81
CA ALA A 145 17.90 -9.35 -8.62
C ALA A 145 17.49 -10.13 -7.36
N THR A 146 17.25 -9.45 -6.23
CA THR A 146 16.78 -10.11 -5.00
C THR A 146 15.44 -10.80 -5.20
N ASN A 147 14.50 -10.17 -5.92
CA ASN A 147 13.20 -10.75 -6.24
C ASN A 147 13.27 -11.93 -7.22
N LEU A 148 14.29 -11.97 -8.09
CA LEU A 148 14.54 -13.09 -9.00
C LEU A 148 15.17 -14.31 -8.32
N ILE A 149 15.88 -14.13 -7.20
CA ILE A 149 16.56 -15.22 -6.49
C ILE A 149 15.55 -16.18 -5.87
N SER A 150 14.66 -15.69 -4.99
CA SER A 150 13.61 -16.49 -4.35
C SER A 150 12.64 -15.60 -3.57
N VAL A 151 11.42 -16.09 -3.30
CA VAL A 151 10.47 -15.41 -2.39
C VAL A 151 11.03 -15.30 -0.96
N GLY A 152 11.85 -16.26 -0.53
CA GLY A 152 12.52 -16.21 0.76
C GLY A 152 13.52 -15.06 0.85
N SER A 153 14.27 -14.78 -0.22
CA SER A 153 15.19 -13.63 -0.28
C SER A 153 14.43 -12.33 -0.15
N TYR A 154 13.34 -12.15 -0.91
CA TYR A 154 12.41 -11.03 -0.75
C TYR A 154 11.98 -10.86 0.72
N GLY A 155 11.55 -11.95 1.38
CA GLY A 155 11.11 -11.94 2.77
C GLY A 155 12.20 -11.54 3.78
N GLU A 156 13.46 -11.94 3.56
CA GLU A 156 14.59 -11.53 4.41
C GLU A 156 14.92 -10.04 4.26
N PHE A 157 14.98 -9.52 3.04
CA PHE A 157 15.20 -8.08 2.80
C PHE A 157 14.09 -7.24 3.44
N GLU A 158 12.84 -7.63 3.21
CA GLU A 158 11.69 -6.93 3.78
C GLU A 158 11.66 -7.02 5.31
N PHE A 159 12.06 -8.15 5.89
CA PHE A 159 12.18 -8.30 7.34
C PHE A 159 13.14 -7.26 7.94
N TRP A 160 14.32 -7.08 7.35
CA TRP A 160 15.30 -6.11 7.86
C TRP A 160 14.88 -4.67 7.60
N PHE A 161 14.41 -4.33 6.41
CA PHE A 161 13.93 -2.97 6.14
C PHE A 161 12.75 -2.57 7.03
N ALA A 162 11.77 -3.46 7.22
CA ALA A 162 10.66 -3.21 8.13
C ALA A 162 11.12 -3.11 9.60
N SER A 163 12.11 -3.90 10.02
CA SER A 163 12.66 -3.84 11.38
C SER A 163 13.22 -2.46 11.69
N ILE A 164 14.01 -1.89 10.77
CA ILE A 164 14.63 -0.57 10.92
C ILE A 164 13.54 0.51 11.05
N LYS A 165 12.53 0.49 10.18
CA LYS A 165 11.40 1.42 10.23
C LYS A 165 10.64 1.36 11.55
N VAL A 166 10.30 0.15 12.00
CA VAL A 166 9.53 -0.05 13.23
C VAL A 166 10.35 0.39 14.44
N ALA A 167 11.63 0.02 14.51
CA ALA A 167 12.52 0.45 15.58
C ALA A 167 12.66 1.98 15.62
N ALA A 168 12.84 2.62 14.46
CA ALA A 168 12.95 4.07 14.34
C ALA A 168 11.71 4.78 14.91
N ILE A 169 10.50 4.32 14.58
CA ILE A 169 9.27 4.93 15.09
C ILE A 169 9.10 4.68 16.59
N ILE A 170 9.39 3.48 17.08
CA ILE A 170 9.32 3.19 18.52
C ILE A 170 10.26 4.11 19.31
N VAL A 171 11.51 4.26 18.84
CA VAL A 171 12.48 5.18 19.45
C VAL A 171 11.98 6.62 19.38
N PHE A 172 11.50 7.07 18.22
CA PHE A 172 10.96 8.42 18.07
C PHE A 172 9.78 8.70 19.02
N LEU A 173 8.84 7.76 19.15
CA LEU A 173 7.71 7.87 20.06
C LEU A 173 8.15 7.91 21.52
N PHE A 174 9.15 7.11 21.88
CA PHE A 174 9.72 7.10 23.23
C PHE A 174 10.39 8.44 23.55
N LEU A 175 11.30 8.92 22.70
CA LEU A 175 12.04 10.17 22.92
C LEU A 175 11.10 11.39 22.89
N GLY A 176 10.21 11.48 21.90
CA GLY A 176 9.24 12.58 21.84
C GLY A 176 8.20 12.51 22.96
N GLY A 177 7.84 11.31 23.44
CA GLY A 177 7.02 11.14 24.63
C GLY A 177 7.71 11.69 25.89
N LEU A 178 8.99 11.37 26.11
CA LEU A 178 9.77 11.95 27.20
C LEU A 178 9.85 13.49 27.11
N TYR A 179 10.04 14.02 25.89
CA TYR A 179 10.05 15.46 25.64
C TYR A 179 8.73 16.11 26.01
N VAL A 180 7.61 15.57 25.52
CA VAL A 180 6.27 16.14 25.77
C VAL A 180 5.86 16.04 27.24
N LEU A 181 6.29 14.99 27.95
CA LEU A 181 6.04 14.82 29.38
C LEU A 181 6.95 15.67 30.28
N GLY A 182 7.89 16.43 29.72
CA GLY A 182 8.84 17.24 30.49
C GLY A 182 9.91 16.43 31.23
N LEU A 183 10.10 15.16 30.85
CA LEU A 183 11.13 14.26 31.39
C LEU A 183 12.45 14.35 30.61
N TRP A 184 12.49 15.18 29.56
CA TRP A 184 13.68 15.43 28.77
C TRP A 184 14.58 16.49 29.43
N PRO A 185 15.91 16.42 29.30
CA PRO A 185 16.81 17.38 29.91
C PRO A 185 16.50 18.81 29.45
N ALA A 186 16.23 19.69 30.41
CA ALA A 186 15.79 21.06 30.14
C ALA A 186 16.81 21.88 29.34
N SER A 187 18.10 21.56 29.46
CA SER A 187 19.18 22.18 28.68
C SER A 187 19.11 21.87 27.18
N MET A 188 18.34 20.86 26.77
CA MET A 188 18.15 20.45 25.38
C MET A 188 16.78 20.85 24.81
N HIS A 189 15.95 21.59 25.57
CA HIS A 189 14.68 22.09 25.07
C HIS A 189 14.89 23.27 24.12
N THR A 190 14.54 23.10 22.84
CA THR A 190 14.53 24.21 21.88
C THR A 190 13.13 24.63 21.44
N ALA A 191 12.09 23.87 21.84
CA ALA A 191 10.69 24.15 21.55
C ALA A 191 9.80 23.96 22.79
N SER A 192 8.82 24.83 22.98
CA SER A 192 7.79 24.66 24.02
C SER A 192 6.53 24.04 23.42
N VAL A 193 6.07 22.93 23.98
CA VAL A 193 5.01 22.09 23.40
C VAL A 193 3.66 22.82 23.29
N ILE A 194 3.22 23.46 24.38
CA ILE A 194 1.91 24.14 24.41
C ILE A 194 1.86 25.33 23.44
N PRO A 195 2.85 26.26 23.43
CA PRO A 195 2.92 27.31 22.42
C PRO A 195 2.95 26.74 21.00
N THR A 196 3.78 25.74 20.72
CA THR A 196 3.89 25.14 19.38
C THR A 196 2.53 24.68 18.85
N LEU A 197 1.72 24.03 19.69
CA LEU A 197 0.38 23.54 19.33
C LEU A 197 -0.68 24.63 19.22
N LEU A 198 -0.67 25.62 20.12
CA LEU A 198 -1.82 26.52 20.31
C LEU A 198 -1.60 27.94 19.81
N SER A 199 -0.35 28.44 19.78
CA SER A 199 -0.07 29.84 19.43
C SER A 199 -0.18 30.14 17.94
N HIS A 200 -0.23 29.13 17.08
CA HIS A 200 -0.31 29.26 15.61
C HIS A 200 -1.77 29.09 15.11
N GLY A 201 -2.72 29.75 15.78
CA GLY A 201 -4.15 29.69 15.44
C GLY A 201 -4.91 28.48 16.02
N GLY A 202 -4.37 27.84 17.06
CA GLY A 202 -5.00 26.70 17.74
C GLY A 202 -4.86 25.36 16.98
N LEU A 203 -5.69 24.38 17.38
CA LEU A 203 -5.59 23.01 16.85
C LEU A 203 -6.09 22.87 15.40
N MET A 204 -7.05 23.69 14.98
CA MET A 204 -7.67 23.63 13.66
C MET A 204 -7.73 25.02 13.00
N PRO A 205 -6.57 25.64 12.74
CA PRO A 205 -6.47 27.05 12.33
C PRO A 205 -7.12 27.34 10.97
N LYS A 206 -7.23 26.31 10.11
CA LYS A 206 -7.79 26.42 8.76
C LYS A 206 -9.17 25.74 8.62
N GLY A 207 -9.81 25.37 9.73
CA GLY A 207 -11.10 24.69 9.75
C GLY A 207 -11.06 23.23 9.30
N ILE A 208 -12.25 22.63 9.14
CA ILE A 208 -12.38 21.18 8.86
C ILE A 208 -12.09 20.80 7.40
N GLY A 209 -12.26 21.73 6.45
CA GLY A 209 -12.05 21.45 5.02
C GLY A 209 -10.65 20.92 4.70
N PRO A 210 -9.57 21.58 5.18
CA PRO A 210 -8.20 21.09 5.03
C PRO A 210 -7.91 19.77 5.76
N VAL A 211 -8.60 19.48 6.87
CA VAL A 211 -8.50 18.18 7.54
C VAL A 211 -9.03 17.07 6.65
N LEU A 212 -10.19 17.28 6.02
CA LEU A 212 -10.76 16.33 5.05
C LEU A 212 -9.87 16.20 3.81
N SER A 213 -9.31 17.31 3.33
CA SER A 213 -8.35 17.32 2.21
C SER A 213 -7.07 16.55 2.55
N GLY A 214 -6.58 16.69 3.78
CA GLY A 214 -5.45 15.92 4.29
C GLY A 214 -5.74 14.42 4.39
N ALA A 215 -6.98 14.02 4.68
CA ALA A 215 -7.38 12.61 4.70
C ALA A 215 -7.33 11.99 3.30
N VAL A 216 -7.70 12.77 2.28
CA VAL A 216 -7.52 12.38 0.87
C VAL A 216 -6.04 12.08 0.59
N ALA A 217 -5.15 13.03 0.91
CA ALA A 217 -3.72 12.87 0.69
C ALA A 217 -3.12 11.69 1.48
N ALA A 218 -3.54 11.51 2.74
CA ALA A 218 -3.05 10.43 3.61
C ALA A 218 -3.41 9.03 3.09
N THR A 219 -4.41 8.90 2.21
CA THR A 219 -4.85 7.60 1.67
C THR A 219 -3.71 6.87 0.96
N GLY A 220 -2.85 7.59 0.24
CA GLY A 220 -1.69 7.00 -0.43
C GLY A 220 -0.62 6.45 0.52
N PHE A 221 -0.56 6.91 1.77
CA PHE A 221 0.46 6.49 2.73
C PHE A 221 0.14 5.15 3.40
N TYR A 222 -1.14 4.77 3.42
CA TYR A 222 -1.60 3.52 4.04
C TYR A 222 -1.72 2.35 3.07
N PHE A 223 -1.56 2.59 1.76
CA PHE A 223 -1.64 1.54 0.75
C PHE A 223 -0.41 0.64 0.79
N GLY A 224 -0.62 -0.69 0.84
CA GLY A 224 0.44 -1.68 1.02
C GLY A 224 0.22 -2.63 2.18
N ALA A 225 -0.67 -2.29 3.11
CA ALA A 225 -1.09 -3.18 4.19
C ALA A 225 -1.65 -4.51 3.65
N GLU A 226 -2.30 -4.48 2.49
CA GLU A 226 -2.93 -5.62 1.83
C GLU A 226 -1.93 -6.59 1.18
N ILE A 227 -0.66 -6.22 0.99
CA ILE A 227 0.36 -7.12 0.41
C ILE A 227 0.49 -8.41 1.22
N VAL A 228 0.24 -8.36 2.53
CA VAL A 228 0.26 -9.55 3.39
C VAL A 228 -0.75 -10.62 2.94
N THR A 229 -1.89 -10.24 2.35
CA THR A 229 -2.89 -11.21 1.90
C THR A 229 -2.49 -11.88 0.60
N ILE A 230 -1.71 -11.19 -0.25
CA ILE A 230 -1.06 -11.79 -1.42
C ILE A 230 0.06 -12.72 -0.96
N ALA A 231 0.90 -12.26 -0.03
CA ALA A 231 2.01 -13.02 0.53
C ALA A 231 1.56 -14.29 1.26
N ALA A 232 0.35 -14.29 1.81
CA ALA A 232 -0.21 -15.45 2.49
C ALA A 232 -0.28 -16.68 1.58
N ALA A 233 -0.45 -16.51 0.27
CA ALA A 233 -0.47 -17.62 -0.68
C ALA A 233 0.89 -18.36 -0.78
N GLU A 234 1.99 -17.74 -0.36
CA GLU A 234 3.35 -18.31 -0.34
C GLU A 234 3.83 -18.62 1.10
N ALA A 235 2.92 -18.59 2.09
CA ALA A 235 3.20 -18.84 3.51
C ALA A 235 2.78 -20.24 3.98
N HIS A 236 3.45 -20.76 5.02
CA HIS A 236 3.12 -22.07 5.60
C HIS A 236 1.77 -22.11 6.34
N GLU A 237 1.41 -21.04 7.06
CA GLU A 237 0.15 -20.92 7.82
C GLU A 237 -0.65 -19.69 7.34
N PRO A 238 -1.25 -19.71 6.12
CA PRO A 238 -1.85 -18.54 5.48
C PRO A 238 -2.92 -17.86 6.34
N VAL A 239 -3.87 -18.65 6.86
CA VAL A 239 -5.01 -18.14 7.65
C VAL A 239 -4.54 -17.42 8.92
N LYS A 240 -3.60 -18.02 9.65
CA LYS A 240 -3.07 -17.48 10.90
C LYS A 240 -2.22 -16.24 10.65
N ALA A 241 -1.42 -16.24 9.58
CA ALA A 241 -0.63 -15.08 9.16
C ALA A 241 -1.51 -13.87 8.85
N VAL A 242 -2.56 -14.07 8.03
CA VAL A 242 -3.54 -13.04 7.66
C VAL A 242 -4.29 -12.53 8.88
N ALA A 243 -4.79 -13.42 9.75
CA ALA A 243 -5.52 -13.03 10.95
C ALA A 243 -4.67 -12.16 11.89
N LYS A 244 -3.42 -12.58 12.14
CA LYS A 244 -2.48 -11.82 12.97
C LYS A 244 -2.18 -10.45 12.34
N ALA A 245 -1.89 -10.43 11.04
CA ALA A 245 -1.61 -9.20 10.32
C ALA A 245 -2.78 -8.21 10.40
N THR A 246 -3.99 -8.68 10.11
CA THR A 246 -5.22 -7.89 10.17
C THR A 246 -5.44 -7.24 11.54
N ASN A 247 -5.34 -8.03 12.62
CA ASN A 247 -5.53 -7.51 13.98
C ASN A 247 -4.46 -6.49 14.37
N SER A 248 -3.22 -6.70 13.91
CA SER A 248 -2.11 -5.83 14.25
C SER A 248 -2.11 -4.49 13.51
N VAL A 249 -2.79 -4.37 12.35
CA VAL A 249 -2.92 -3.09 11.61
C VAL A 249 -3.48 -1.98 12.50
N ILE A 250 -4.42 -2.31 13.38
CA ILE A 250 -5.11 -1.34 14.25
C ILE A 250 -4.14 -0.62 15.18
N THR A 251 -3.36 -1.40 15.94
CA THR A 251 -2.36 -0.86 16.86
C THR A 251 -1.30 -0.07 16.09
N ARG A 252 -0.95 -0.50 14.87
CA ARG A 252 0.05 0.17 14.01
C ARG A 252 -0.43 1.52 13.52
N VAL A 253 -1.68 1.63 13.07
CA VAL A 253 -2.27 2.91 12.64
C VAL A 253 -2.29 3.90 13.81
N LEU A 254 -2.80 3.48 14.97
CA LEU A 254 -2.90 4.37 16.12
C LEU A 254 -1.53 4.77 16.68
N PHE A 255 -0.64 3.80 16.89
CA PHE A 255 0.62 4.08 17.56
C PHE A 255 1.63 4.73 16.60
N PHE A 256 1.85 4.16 15.41
CA PHE A 256 2.91 4.62 14.51
C PHE A 256 2.54 5.83 13.70
N TYR A 257 1.29 5.97 13.23
CA TYR A 257 0.89 7.15 12.47
C TYR A 257 0.39 8.23 13.40
N VAL A 258 -0.73 7.98 14.09
CA VAL A 258 -1.41 9.02 14.87
C VAL A 258 -0.52 9.51 16.01
N GLY A 259 0.09 8.59 16.77
CA GLY A 259 1.03 8.93 17.83
C GLY A 259 2.24 9.72 17.34
N SER A 260 2.85 9.33 16.22
CA SER A 260 4.06 10.03 15.75
C SER A 260 3.76 11.39 15.13
N ILE A 261 2.65 11.53 14.40
CA ILE A 261 2.20 12.82 13.87
C ILE A 261 1.82 13.76 15.01
N LEU A 262 1.17 13.27 16.06
CA LEU A 262 0.88 14.06 17.26
C LEU A 262 2.17 14.65 17.86
N LEU A 263 3.24 13.85 17.97
CA LEU A 263 4.52 14.34 18.47
C LEU A 263 5.17 15.35 17.50
N VAL A 264 5.10 15.11 16.19
CA VAL A 264 5.62 16.06 15.20
C VAL A 264 4.96 17.44 15.35
N VAL A 265 3.63 17.50 15.39
CA VAL A 265 2.91 18.78 15.52
C VAL A 265 3.06 19.42 16.90
N ALA A 266 3.42 18.63 17.91
CA ALA A 266 3.75 19.12 19.25
C ALA A 266 5.14 19.76 19.34
N LEU A 267 6.06 19.38 18.46
CA LEU A 267 7.48 19.77 18.52
C LEU A 267 7.86 20.79 17.45
N VAL A 268 7.16 20.82 16.33
CA VAL A 268 7.49 21.65 15.18
C VAL A 268 6.25 22.46 14.76
N PRO A 269 6.33 23.80 14.68
CA PRO A 269 5.21 24.62 14.24
C PRO A 269 4.74 24.23 12.83
N TRP A 270 3.43 24.05 12.67
CA TRP A 270 2.84 23.49 11.44
C TRP A 270 3.03 24.37 10.21
N ASP A 271 3.21 25.68 10.40
CA ASP A 271 3.44 26.70 9.38
C ASP A 271 4.93 26.97 9.13
N SER A 272 5.83 26.33 9.87
CA SER A 272 7.27 26.48 9.68
C SER A 272 7.75 25.84 8.37
N PRO A 273 8.72 26.45 7.65
CA PRO A 273 9.43 25.79 6.55
C PRO A 273 10.09 24.47 6.97
N LYS A 274 10.46 24.32 8.24
CA LYS A 274 11.01 23.08 8.81
C LYS A 274 10.03 21.90 8.75
N MET A 275 8.74 22.14 8.53
CA MET A 275 7.77 21.07 8.33
C MET A 275 7.97 20.30 7.01
N ALA A 276 8.89 20.73 6.13
CA ALA A 276 9.31 19.97 4.95
C ALA A 276 9.92 18.60 5.29
N THR A 277 10.60 18.50 6.43
CA THR A 277 11.25 17.28 6.94
C THR A 277 10.81 17.02 8.38
N PRO A 278 9.54 16.67 8.62
CA PRO A 278 8.90 16.75 9.94
C PRO A 278 9.64 15.98 11.04
N TYR A 279 10.10 14.77 10.74
CA TYR A 279 10.81 13.93 11.72
C TYR A 279 12.24 14.39 11.97
N VAL A 280 12.93 14.89 10.94
CA VAL A 280 14.26 15.51 11.11
C VAL A 280 14.12 16.70 12.05
N SER A 281 13.18 17.60 11.73
CA SER A 281 12.94 18.82 12.49
C SER A 281 12.49 18.55 13.91
N ALA A 282 11.70 17.50 14.15
CA ALA A 282 11.31 17.09 15.48
C ALA A 282 12.51 16.56 16.30
N LEU A 283 13.40 15.77 15.70
CA LEU A 283 14.63 15.30 16.37
C LEU A 283 15.62 16.45 16.63
N GLU A 284 15.74 17.40 15.69
CA GLU A 284 16.53 18.62 15.88
C GLU A 284 15.95 19.48 17.03
N ALA A 285 14.62 19.55 17.15
CA ALA A 285 13.97 20.26 18.25
C ALA A 285 14.29 19.64 19.63
N MET A 286 14.56 18.33 19.67
CA MET A 286 15.03 17.61 20.86
C MET A 286 16.54 17.75 21.12
N GLY A 287 17.29 18.42 20.23
CA GLY A 287 18.74 18.57 20.31
C GLY A 287 19.52 17.33 19.87
N ILE A 288 18.91 16.40 19.12
CA ILE A 288 19.57 15.16 18.69
C ILE A 288 20.53 15.45 17.53
N PRO A 289 21.85 15.21 17.69
CA PRO A 289 22.82 15.47 16.65
C PRO A 289 22.65 14.52 15.47
N ALA A 290 23.08 14.96 14.28
CA ALA A 290 23.01 14.16 13.05
C ALA A 290 21.60 13.65 12.67
N ALA A 291 20.54 14.29 13.19
CA ALA A 291 19.14 13.94 12.91
C ALA A 291 18.86 13.79 11.41
N ALA A 292 19.35 14.71 10.59
CA ALA A 292 19.22 14.64 9.13
C ALA A 292 19.84 13.37 8.54
N ASN A 293 21.07 13.01 8.94
CA ASN A 293 21.74 11.79 8.45
C ASN A 293 20.99 10.52 8.87
N VAL A 294 20.64 10.42 10.15
CA VAL A 294 19.95 9.24 10.71
C VAL A 294 18.60 9.05 10.05
N MET A 295 17.80 10.12 9.95
CA MET A 295 16.50 10.04 9.31
C MET A 295 16.60 9.80 7.81
N ASN A 296 17.57 10.39 7.12
CA ASN A 296 17.76 10.13 5.69
C ASN A 296 18.05 8.64 5.43
N ALA A 297 18.84 7.99 6.29
CA ALA A 297 19.07 6.55 6.24
C ALA A 297 17.80 5.74 6.52
N ILE A 298 17.03 6.09 7.56
CA ILE A 298 15.75 5.44 7.88
C ILE A 298 14.76 5.57 6.71
N VAL A 299 14.61 6.77 6.14
CA VAL A 299 13.71 7.01 5.02
C VAL A 299 14.17 6.25 3.79
N LEU A 300 15.47 6.14 3.53
CA LEU A 300 15.99 5.30 2.45
C LEU A 300 15.58 3.84 2.64
N THR A 301 15.67 3.28 3.84
CA THR A 301 15.17 1.91 4.09
C THR A 301 13.66 1.77 3.88
N ALA A 302 12.89 2.84 4.14
CA ALA A 302 11.45 2.84 3.91
C ALA A 302 11.12 2.82 2.41
N VAL A 303 11.82 3.61 1.62
CA VAL A 303 11.74 3.65 0.15
C VAL A 303 12.14 2.29 -0.46
N LEU A 304 13.27 1.72 -0.02
CA LEU A 304 13.73 0.43 -0.54
C LEU A 304 12.78 -0.72 -0.20
N SER A 305 12.15 -0.67 0.97
CA SER A 305 11.09 -1.63 1.35
C SER A 305 9.84 -1.48 0.48
N ALA A 306 9.38 -0.24 0.20
CA ALA A 306 8.26 0.00 -0.68
C ALA A 306 8.54 -0.48 -2.11
N LEU A 307 9.75 -0.22 -2.62
CA LEU A 307 10.21 -0.70 -3.93
C LEU A 307 10.22 -2.24 -3.98
N ASN A 308 10.82 -2.88 -2.97
CA ASN A 308 10.91 -4.34 -2.87
C ASN A 308 9.51 -4.99 -2.80
N SER A 309 8.62 -4.43 -1.97
CA SER A 309 7.24 -4.86 -1.81
C SER A 309 6.42 -4.65 -3.08
N GLY A 310 6.62 -3.55 -3.80
CA GLY A 310 5.95 -3.26 -5.06
C GLY A 310 6.33 -4.22 -6.17
N LEU A 311 7.61 -4.57 -6.30
CA LEU A 311 8.08 -5.60 -7.24
C LEU A 311 7.44 -6.96 -6.95
N TYR A 312 7.38 -7.33 -5.67
CA TYR A 312 6.71 -8.54 -5.23
C TYR A 312 5.21 -8.51 -5.58
N ALA A 313 4.49 -7.48 -5.14
CA ALA A 313 3.05 -7.33 -5.33
C ALA A 313 2.65 -7.32 -6.82
N ALA A 314 3.36 -6.54 -7.65
CA ALA A 314 3.11 -6.48 -9.09
C ALA A 314 3.35 -7.84 -9.76
N SER A 315 4.47 -8.50 -9.47
CA SER A 315 4.79 -9.81 -10.07
C SER A 315 3.78 -10.91 -9.68
N ARG A 316 3.26 -10.89 -8.45
CA ARG A 316 2.27 -11.88 -8.00
C ARG A 316 0.88 -11.59 -8.54
N MET A 317 0.53 -10.32 -8.67
CA MET A 317 -0.76 -9.94 -9.24
C MET A 317 -0.84 -10.29 -10.73
N ILE A 318 0.19 -9.99 -11.52
CA ILE A 318 0.20 -10.37 -12.94
C ILE A 318 0.23 -11.89 -13.11
N PHE A 319 0.92 -12.63 -12.22
CA PHE A 319 0.85 -14.09 -12.18
C PHE A 319 -0.58 -14.58 -11.88
N ALA A 320 -1.27 -14.00 -10.90
CA ALA A 320 -2.66 -14.34 -10.60
C ALA A 320 -3.60 -14.07 -11.79
N LEU A 321 -3.44 -12.94 -12.48
CA LEU A 321 -4.20 -12.59 -13.68
C LEU A 321 -4.06 -13.64 -14.80
N THR A 322 -2.92 -14.34 -14.91
CA THR A 322 -2.78 -15.40 -15.92
C THR A 322 -3.66 -16.62 -15.66
N ARG A 323 -4.09 -16.87 -14.42
CA ARG A 323 -4.86 -18.06 -14.05
C ARG A 323 -6.24 -18.10 -14.72
N HIS A 324 -6.86 -16.94 -14.91
CA HIS A 324 -8.15 -16.78 -15.60
C HIS A 324 -7.99 -16.14 -16.98
N GLY A 325 -6.79 -16.23 -17.56
CA GLY A 325 -6.47 -15.65 -18.88
C GLY A 325 -6.60 -14.13 -18.96
N ASP A 326 -6.63 -13.41 -17.82
CA ASP A 326 -6.69 -11.95 -17.76
C ASP A 326 -5.35 -11.28 -18.12
N ALA A 327 -4.28 -12.08 -18.17
CA ALA A 327 -2.97 -11.73 -18.70
C ALA A 327 -2.43 -12.87 -19.58
N PRO A 328 -1.47 -12.60 -20.50
CA PRO A 328 -0.92 -13.62 -21.38
C PRO A 328 -0.35 -14.82 -20.61
N ALA A 329 -0.71 -16.04 -20.99
CA ALA A 329 -0.26 -17.29 -20.34
C ALA A 329 1.27 -17.43 -20.29
N SER A 330 1.98 -16.73 -21.18
CA SER A 330 3.45 -16.69 -21.19
C SER A 330 4.05 -16.13 -19.89
N LEU A 331 3.29 -15.36 -19.11
CA LEU A 331 3.68 -14.76 -17.82
C LEU A 331 3.48 -15.70 -16.63
N ALA A 332 2.74 -16.80 -16.81
CA ALA A 332 2.51 -17.82 -15.80
C ALA A 332 3.73 -18.74 -15.56
N LYS A 333 4.75 -18.67 -16.42
CA LYS A 333 5.94 -19.54 -16.32
C LYS A 333 6.80 -19.13 -15.13
N VAL A 334 6.94 -20.05 -14.17
CA VAL A 334 7.86 -19.92 -13.02
C VAL A 334 9.19 -20.64 -13.28
N ASN A 335 10.27 -20.18 -12.64
CA ASN A 335 11.55 -20.87 -12.66
C ASN A 335 11.57 -22.08 -11.69
N ARG A 336 12.69 -22.81 -11.62
CA ARG A 336 12.87 -23.96 -10.69
C ARG A 336 12.65 -23.61 -9.21
N ARG A 337 12.74 -22.33 -8.86
CA ARG A 337 12.56 -21.80 -7.50
C ARG A 337 11.14 -21.27 -7.24
N GLY A 338 10.21 -21.43 -8.20
CA GLY A 338 8.83 -20.98 -8.08
C GLY A 338 8.62 -19.48 -8.29
N VAL A 339 9.60 -18.79 -8.88
CA VAL A 339 9.56 -17.34 -9.10
C VAL A 339 9.09 -17.02 -10.53
N PRO A 340 8.08 -16.15 -10.73
CA PRO A 340 7.59 -15.78 -12.06
C PRO A 340 8.50 -14.73 -12.72
N VAL A 341 9.59 -15.17 -13.33
CA VAL A 341 10.66 -14.29 -13.87
C VAL A 341 10.12 -13.26 -14.86
N ARG A 342 9.28 -13.68 -15.81
CA ARG A 342 8.72 -12.77 -16.82
C ARG A 342 7.80 -11.71 -16.21
N ALA A 343 7.02 -12.08 -15.20
CA ALA A 343 6.18 -11.16 -14.45
C ALA A 343 7.01 -10.07 -13.75
N ILE A 344 8.15 -10.45 -13.14
CA ILE A 344 9.08 -9.50 -12.50
C ILE A 344 9.71 -8.57 -13.55
N LEU A 345 10.18 -9.12 -14.67
CA LEU A 345 10.79 -8.30 -15.73
C LEU A 345 9.80 -7.32 -16.36
N ILE A 346 8.53 -7.70 -16.53
CA ILE A 346 7.49 -6.78 -16.99
C ILE A 346 7.16 -5.73 -15.92
N GLY A 347 7.09 -6.11 -14.65
CA GLY A 347 6.85 -5.16 -13.55
C GLY A 347 7.98 -4.13 -13.40
N THR A 348 9.21 -4.51 -13.73
CA THR A 348 10.39 -3.63 -13.68
C THR A 348 10.57 -2.79 -14.94
N LEU A 349 9.94 -3.14 -16.06
CA LEU A 349 10.03 -2.39 -17.31
C LEU A 349 9.61 -0.92 -17.12
N PHE A 350 8.52 -0.67 -16.40
CA PHE A 350 8.07 0.68 -16.08
C PHE A 350 9.03 1.41 -15.13
N GLY A 351 9.69 0.68 -14.24
CA GLY A 351 10.81 1.18 -13.45
C GLY A 351 11.96 1.65 -14.34
N TYR A 352 12.40 0.86 -15.31
CA TYR A 352 13.47 1.26 -16.24
C TYR A 352 13.07 2.44 -17.13
N VAL A 353 11.83 2.46 -17.61
CA VAL A 353 11.29 3.63 -18.33
C VAL A 353 11.33 4.86 -17.43
N SER A 354 10.98 4.75 -16.16
CA SER A 354 11.05 5.88 -15.22
C SER A 354 12.48 6.35 -14.96
N VAL A 355 13.48 5.45 -14.96
CA VAL A 355 14.90 5.82 -14.86
C VAL A 355 15.32 6.67 -16.05
N VAL A 356 14.93 6.27 -17.26
CA VAL A 356 15.20 7.05 -18.48
C VAL A 356 14.48 8.39 -18.43
N MET A 357 13.22 8.41 -17.99
CA MET A 357 12.44 9.65 -17.92
C MET A 357 12.90 10.60 -16.80
N SER A 358 13.50 10.08 -15.73
CA SER A 358 14.17 10.87 -14.68
C SER A 358 15.38 11.64 -15.23
N TYR A 359 16.00 11.16 -16.31
CA TYR A 359 17.04 11.91 -17.03
C TYR A 359 16.47 12.97 -17.97
N VAL A 360 15.37 12.68 -18.67
CA VAL A 360 14.82 13.55 -19.73
C VAL A 360 13.97 14.69 -19.20
N SER A 361 13.09 14.43 -18.23
CA SER A 361 12.15 15.42 -17.69
C SER A 361 11.72 15.07 -16.26
N PRO A 362 12.61 15.27 -15.26
CA PRO A 362 12.41 14.82 -13.89
C PRO A 362 11.11 15.34 -13.26
N ASP A 363 10.79 16.63 -13.42
CA ASP A 363 9.71 17.25 -12.68
C ASP A 363 8.32 16.93 -13.25
N THR A 364 8.16 17.03 -14.57
CA THR A 364 6.86 16.80 -15.24
C THR A 364 6.44 15.33 -15.21
N VAL A 365 7.38 14.41 -15.47
CA VAL A 365 7.06 12.97 -15.54
C VAL A 365 6.82 12.41 -14.14
N PHE A 366 7.62 12.82 -13.15
CA PHE A 366 7.40 12.39 -11.77
C PHE A 366 6.03 12.85 -11.25
N ALA A 367 5.66 14.12 -11.48
CA ALA A 367 4.34 14.62 -11.13
C ALA A 367 3.22 13.86 -11.85
N PHE A 368 3.38 13.58 -13.14
CA PHE A 368 2.41 12.76 -13.89
C PHE A 368 2.28 11.36 -13.28
N LEU A 369 3.39 10.66 -13.02
CA LEU A 369 3.38 9.32 -12.43
C LEU A 369 2.65 9.31 -11.09
N VAL A 370 2.99 10.21 -10.17
CA VAL A 370 2.32 10.32 -8.86
C VAL A 370 0.83 10.59 -9.00
N ASN A 371 0.43 11.51 -9.87
CA ASN A 371 -0.98 11.81 -10.09
C ASN A 371 -1.73 10.65 -10.76
N SER A 372 -1.06 9.88 -11.64
CA SER A 372 -1.71 8.85 -12.46
C SER A 372 -2.25 7.65 -11.68
N TYR A 373 -1.74 7.37 -10.47
CA TYR A 373 -2.23 6.29 -9.62
C TYR A 373 -3.02 6.76 -8.38
N GLY A 374 -3.13 8.08 -8.15
CA GLY A 374 -3.60 8.65 -6.88
C GLY A 374 -4.98 8.18 -6.41
N THR A 375 -5.89 7.80 -7.32
CA THR A 375 -7.22 7.25 -6.98
C THR A 375 -7.36 5.75 -7.17
N VAL A 376 -6.36 5.10 -7.76
CA VAL A 376 -6.38 3.67 -8.08
C VAL A 376 -6.50 2.82 -6.82
N ALA A 377 -5.76 3.21 -5.77
CA ALA A 377 -5.85 2.60 -4.45
C ALA A 377 -7.29 2.57 -3.92
N ILE A 378 -8.01 3.69 -4.05
CA ILE A 378 -9.38 3.83 -3.55
C ILE A 378 -10.33 2.95 -4.35
N PHE A 379 -10.20 2.91 -5.67
CA PHE A 379 -11.02 2.03 -6.51
C PHE A 379 -10.86 0.55 -6.13
N VAL A 380 -9.61 0.12 -5.89
CA VAL A 380 -9.32 -1.26 -5.43
C VAL A 380 -9.94 -1.52 -4.06
N TYR A 381 -9.83 -0.59 -3.10
CA TYR A 381 -10.43 -0.76 -1.77
C TYR A 381 -11.96 -0.73 -1.78
N VAL A 382 -12.60 0.07 -2.63
CA VAL A 382 -14.05 0.04 -2.82
C VAL A 382 -14.48 -1.32 -3.37
N LEU A 383 -13.77 -1.86 -4.38
CA LEU A 383 -14.05 -3.19 -4.91
C LEU A 383 -13.86 -4.28 -3.86
N ILE A 384 -12.84 -4.19 -3.02
CA ILE A 384 -12.63 -5.07 -1.87
C ILE A 384 -13.83 -5.02 -0.91
N ALA A 385 -14.27 -3.83 -0.52
CA ALA A 385 -15.36 -3.68 0.43
C ALA A 385 -16.70 -4.18 -0.13
N LEU A 386 -16.99 -3.90 -1.40
CA LEU A 386 -18.15 -4.45 -2.10
C LEU A 386 -18.07 -5.98 -2.22
N SER A 387 -16.87 -6.51 -2.44
CA SER A 387 -16.65 -7.96 -2.51
C SER A 387 -16.92 -8.61 -1.16
N GLN A 388 -16.44 -8.00 -0.07
CA GLN A 388 -16.71 -8.48 1.28
C GLN A 388 -18.19 -8.45 1.60
N LEU A 389 -18.91 -7.36 1.25
CA LEU A 389 -20.34 -7.26 1.50
C LEU A 389 -21.13 -8.41 0.85
N LYS A 390 -20.76 -8.81 -0.37
CA LYS A 390 -21.44 -9.93 -1.06
C LYS A 390 -20.98 -11.29 -0.57
N LEU A 391 -19.67 -11.50 -0.48
CA LEU A 391 -19.09 -12.79 -0.12
C LEU A 391 -19.37 -13.17 1.32
N ARG A 392 -19.29 -12.22 2.26
CA ARG A 392 -19.66 -12.46 3.64
C ARG A 392 -21.11 -12.96 3.69
N ALA A 393 -22.07 -12.24 3.08
CA ALA A 393 -23.48 -12.64 3.11
C ALA A 393 -23.71 -14.06 2.55
N ARG A 394 -22.97 -14.44 1.51
CA ARG A 394 -23.00 -15.79 0.93
C ARG A 394 -22.39 -16.83 1.88
N LEU A 395 -21.20 -16.56 2.41
CA LEU A 395 -20.48 -17.46 3.32
C LEU A 395 -21.23 -17.69 4.63
N GLU A 396 -21.93 -16.69 5.16
CA GLU A 396 -22.75 -16.90 6.37
C GLU A 396 -23.90 -17.89 6.13
N ARG A 397 -24.47 -17.92 4.92
CA ARG A 397 -25.55 -18.84 4.54
C ARG A 397 -25.03 -20.23 4.20
N GLU A 398 -23.94 -20.30 3.43
CA GLU A 398 -23.43 -21.55 2.84
C GLU A 398 -22.41 -22.27 3.74
N SER A 399 -21.58 -21.53 4.49
CA SER A 399 -20.45 -22.10 5.23
C SER A 399 -19.96 -21.20 6.39
N PRO A 400 -20.81 -20.91 7.39
CA PRO A 400 -20.51 -19.96 8.47
C PRO A 400 -19.26 -20.31 9.29
N GLN A 401 -18.89 -21.59 9.36
CA GLN A 401 -17.69 -22.11 10.02
C GLN A 401 -16.37 -21.62 9.40
N THR A 402 -16.38 -21.14 8.16
CA THR A 402 -15.19 -20.61 7.48
C THR A 402 -14.83 -19.20 7.95
N LEU A 403 -15.78 -18.45 8.52
CA LEU A 403 -15.62 -17.08 9.00
C LEU A 403 -14.87 -17.02 10.34
N ARG A 404 -13.57 -17.34 10.31
CA ARG A 404 -12.67 -17.32 11.47
C ARG A 404 -12.29 -15.91 11.94
N VAL A 405 -12.21 -14.97 11.00
CA VAL A 405 -12.09 -13.54 11.26
C VAL A 405 -13.41 -12.91 10.83
N ARG A 406 -14.00 -12.06 11.66
CA ARG A 406 -15.30 -11.43 11.39
C ARG A 406 -15.22 -9.92 11.33
N MET A 407 -15.83 -9.33 10.32
CA MET A 407 -16.01 -7.89 10.22
C MET A 407 -16.89 -7.39 11.38
N TRP A 408 -16.47 -6.30 12.01
CA TRP A 408 -17.20 -5.72 13.13
C TRP A 408 -18.48 -5.04 12.64
N CYS A 409 -19.55 -5.14 13.43
CA CYS A 409 -20.84 -4.49 13.16
C CYS A 409 -21.31 -4.65 11.70
N TYR A 410 -21.10 -5.83 11.12
CA TYR A 410 -21.51 -6.12 9.75
C TYR A 410 -23.05 -6.05 9.62
N PRO A 411 -23.62 -5.43 8.56
CA PRO A 411 -22.95 -4.82 7.40
C PRO A 411 -22.66 -3.31 7.54
N TYR A 412 -22.98 -2.69 8.67
CA TYR A 412 -22.97 -1.23 8.83
C TYR A 412 -21.57 -0.62 8.68
N LEU A 413 -20.53 -1.21 9.29
CA LEU A 413 -19.17 -0.70 9.14
C LEU A 413 -18.59 -0.93 7.74
N THR A 414 -19.04 -1.97 7.03
CA THR A 414 -18.71 -2.16 5.61
C THR A 414 -19.30 -1.02 4.78
N TRP A 415 -20.58 -0.70 4.98
CA TRP A 415 -21.22 0.43 4.29
C TRP A 415 -20.59 1.78 4.65
N PHE A 416 -20.25 1.99 5.91
CA PHE A 416 -19.53 3.19 6.35
C PHE A 416 -18.19 3.35 5.63
N ALA A 417 -17.41 2.28 5.51
CA ALA A 417 -16.14 2.30 4.80
C ALA A 417 -16.30 2.60 3.30
N ILE A 418 -17.31 1.99 2.65
CA ILE A 418 -17.65 2.28 1.24
C ILE A 418 -18.03 3.76 1.09
N ALA A 419 -18.92 4.27 1.94
CA ALA A 419 -19.35 5.66 1.91
C ALA A 419 -18.19 6.62 2.17
N GLY A 420 -17.28 6.30 3.10
CA GLY A 420 -16.08 7.09 3.37
C GLY A 420 -15.12 7.15 2.19
N MET A 421 -14.83 6.02 1.54
CA MET A 421 -13.96 5.98 0.35
C MET A 421 -14.57 6.67 -0.86
N VAL A 422 -15.88 6.50 -1.09
CA VAL A 422 -16.61 7.24 -2.13
C VAL A 422 -16.63 8.73 -1.79
N GLY A 423 -16.81 9.09 -0.52
CA GLY A 423 -16.72 10.46 -0.04
C GLY A 423 -15.37 11.10 -0.30
N ILE A 424 -14.27 10.35 -0.14
CA ILE A 424 -12.92 10.80 -0.52
C ILE A 424 -12.84 11.07 -2.03
N LEU A 425 -13.33 10.16 -2.88
CA LEU A 425 -13.34 10.37 -4.34
C LEU A 425 -14.16 11.61 -4.74
N VAL A 426 -15.31 11.82 -4.09
CA VAL A 426 -16.14 13.01 -4.31
C VAL A 426 -15.39 14.26 -3.84
N ALA A 427 -14.75 14.24 -2.68
CA ALA A 427 -13.96 15.36 -2.17
C ALA A 427 -12.82 15.74 -3.12
N MET A 428 -12.17 14.75 -3.75
CA MET A 428 -11.12 14.99 -4.76
C MET A 428 -11.61 15.82 -5.95
N ALA A 429 -12.89 15.74 -6.30
CA ALA A 429 -13.45 16.56 -7.37
C ALA A 429 -13.51 18.05 -7.00
N PHE A 430 -13.64 18.36 -5.70
CA PHE A 430 -13.77 19.73 -5.22
C PHE A 430 -12.43 20.35 -4.82
N ILE A 431 -11.44 19.54 -4.39
CA ILE A 431 -10.11 20.01 -3.97
C ILE A 431 -9.21 20.22 -5.21
N PRO A 432 -8.77 21.45 -5.51
CA PRO A 432 -8.02 21.76 -6.74
C PRO A 432 -6.82 20.84 -6.99
N ASP A 433 -5.99 20.61 -5.98
CA ASP A 433 -4.77 19.79 -6.09
C ASP A 433 -5.05 18.30 -6.32
N GLN A 434 -6.28 17.85 -6.03
CA GLN A 434 -6.67 16.44 -6.12
C GLN A 434 -7.49 16.12 -7.38
N ARG A 435 -7.90 17.14 -8.15
CA ARG A 435 -8.66 16.97 -9.39
C ARG A 435 -7.85 16.23 -10.46
N THR A 436 -6.56 16.57 -10.60
CA THR A 436 -5.69 15.91 -11.58
C THR A 436 -5.52 14.42 -11.28
N PRO A 437 -5.19 14.00 -10.04
CA PRO A 437 -5.22 12.58 -9.67
C PRO A 437 -6.56 11.88 -9.93
N LEU A 438 -7.68 12.54 -9.61
CA LEU A 438 -9.01 11.99 -9.84
C LEU A 438 -9.26 11.72 -11.33
N TRP A 439 -9.04 12.72 -12.18
CA TRP A 439 -9.24 12.60 -13.62
C TRP A 439 -8.36 11.52 -14.24
N LEU A 440 -7.07 11.49 -13.91
CA LEU A 440 -6.16 10.48 -14.46
C LEU A 440 -6.53 9.06 -14.03
N GLY A 441 -7.00 8.86 -12.80
CA GLY A 441 -7.46 7.54 -12.38
C GLY A 441 -8.81 7.13 -12.99
N VAL A 442 -9.73 8.07 -13.22
CA VAL A 442 -10.96 7.81 -13.99
C VAL A 442 -10.63 7.44 -15.43
N VAL A 443 -9.67 8.13 -16.06
CA VAL A 443 -9.15 7.77 -17.38
C VAL A 443 -8.54 6.38 -17.35
N SER A 444 -7.74 6.06 -16.34
CA SER A 444 -7.14 4.72 -16.17
C SER A 444 -8.21 3.62 -16.06
N LEU A 445 -9.28 3.87 -15.30
CA LEU A 445 -10.43 2.97 -15.22
C LEU A 445 -11.12 2.82 -16.59
N GLY A 446 -11.33 3.92 -17.31
CA GLY A 446 -11.88 3.92 -18.67
C GLY A 446 -11.04 3.11 -19.67
N VAL A 447 -9.72 3.26 -19.63
CA VAL A 447 -8.77 2.48 -20.45
C VAL A 447 -8.90 0.99 -20.14
N LEU A 448 -8.99 0.61 -18.87
CA LEU A 448 -9.17 -0.79 -18.48
C LEU A 448 -10.54 -1.35 -18.89
N LEU A 449 -11.61 -0.55 -18.85
CA LEU A 449 -12.93 -0.94 -19.37
C LEU A 449 -12.89 -1.21 -20.88
N VAL A 450 -12.24 -0.34 -21.64
CA VAL A 450 -12.06 -0.52 -23.10
C VAL A 450 -11.20 -1.76 -23.39
N ALA A 451 -10.10 -1.94 -22.66
CA ALA A 451 -9.23 -3.09 -22.80
C ALA A 451 -9.97 -4.41 -22.51
N TYR A 452 -10.82 -4.43 -21.47
CA TYR A 452 -11.68 -5.57 -21.16
C TYR A 452 -12.68 -5.84 -22.28
N ALA A 453 -13.37 -4.81 -22.79
CA ALA A 453 -14.35 -4.96 -23.86
C ALA A 453 -13.71 -5.50 -25.15
N TRP A 454 -12.50 -5.03 -25.49
CA TRP A 454 -11.76 -5.53 -26.65
C TRP A 454 -11.33 -6.99 -26.48
N ARG A 455 -10.89 -7.38 -25.27
CA ARG A 455 -10.57 -8.77 -24.94
C ARG A 455 -11.80 -9.67 -24.99
N ALA A 456 -12.92 -9.24 -24.40
CA ALA A 456 -14.17 -10.00 -24.37
C ALA A 456 -14.68 -10.33 -25.78
N ARG A 457 -14.44 -9.44 -26.76
CA ARG A 457 -14.76 -9.68 -28.18
C ARG A 457 -13.87 -10.74 -28.85
N LYS A 458 -12.69 -11.02 -28.31
CA LYS A 458 -11.70 -11.96 -28.89
C LYS A 458 -11.72 -13.35 -28.25
N SER A 459 -12.35 -13.52 -27.09
CA SER A 459 -12.49 -14.85 -26.47
C SER A 459 -13.62 -15.65 -27.13
N PRO A 460 -13.38 -16.86 -27.65
CA PRO A 460 -14.44 -17.70 -28.21
C PRO A 460 -15.38 -18.20 -27.11
N ALA A 461 -16.69 -18.19 -27.39
CA ALA A 461 -17.76 -18.56 -26.44
C ALA A 461 -17.60 -19.96 -25.81
N SER A 462 -16.91 -20.88 -26.49
CA SER A 462 -16.64 -22.24 -25.98
C SER A 462 -15.63 -22.30 -24.83
N ALA A 463 -14.70 -21.33 -24.74
CA ALA A 463 -13.81 -21.21 -23.58
C ALA A 463 -14.56 -20.66 -22.35
N GLU A 464 -15.67 -19.94 -22.59
CA GLU A 464 -16.49 -19.31 -21.56
C GLU A 464 -17.34 -20.33 -20.78
N GLU A 465 -17.84 -21.36 -21.45
CA GLU A 465 -18.62 -22.45 -20.84
C GLU A 465 -17.76 -23.40 -20.00
N ALA A 466 -16.52 -23.69 -20.42
CA ALA A 466 -15.60 -24.55 -19.68
C ALA A 466 -15.14 -23.93 -18.35
N GLU A 467 -14.90 -22.62 -18.33
CA GLU A 467 -14.45 -21.86 -17.13
C GLU A 467 -15.58 -21.75 -16.08
N LEU A 468 -16.84 -21.62 -16.51
CA LEU A 468 -18.00 -21.60 -15.61
C LEU A 468 -18.31 -22.96 -14.98
N ALA A 469 -17.90 -24.07 -15.62
CA ALA A 469 -18.05 -25.41 -15.08
C ALA A 469 -17.10 -25.66 -13.88
N GLU A 470 -15.94 -25.01 -13.84
CA GLU A 470 -14.98 -25.10 -12.72
C GLU A 470 -15.51 -24.45 -11.43
N TYR A 471 -16.40 -23.46 -11.55
CA TYR A 471 -17.03 -22.76 -10.41
C TYR A 471 -18.29 -23.44 -9.86
N ARG A 472 -18.76 -24.55 -10.45
CA ARG A 472 -19.83 -25.33 -9.81
C ARG A 472 -19.23 -26.08 -8.61
N PRO A 473 -19.82 -25.97 -7.41
CA PRO A 473 -19.42 -26.86 -6.32
C PRO A 473 -19.60 -28.30 -6.82
N ARG A 474 -18.51 -29.08 -6.77
CA ARG A 474 -18.59 -30.51 -7.02
C ARG A 474 -19.44 -31.08 -5.90
N VAL A 475 -20.70 -31.34 -6.19
CA VAL A 475 -21.56 -32.14 -5.32
C VAL A 475 -20.92 -33.52 -5.30
N GLN A 476 -20.32 -33.87 -4.16
CA GLN A 476 -20.07 -35.26 -3.78
C GLN A 476 -21.10 -35.62 -2.73
#